data_AF-A0A7X5FRF4-F1
#
_entry.id   AF-A0A7X5FRF4-F1
#
_cell.length_a   1.000
_cell.length_b   1.000
_cell.length_c   1.000
_cell.angle_alpha   90.00
_cell.angle_beta   90.00
_cell.angle_gamma   90.00
#
_symmetry.space_group_name_H-M   'P 1'
#
loop_
_entity.id
_entity.type
_entity.pdbx_description
1 polymer ?
#
loop_
_entity_poly.entity_id
_entity_poly.type
_entity_poly.pdbx_seq_one_letter_code
_entity_poly.pdbx_strand_id
1 'polypeptide(L)'
;MKQLGILLILSLLLVGCNKNTSEQEDPMITSEDVIVNQESEVITQEETIDQEIPEVEEALPTLDLSTAIFDGNGTEPFWGFSASGSTLVLREPSNSGPISLTSFTGVVMTNVGTSVNMTTSGMTLNLVLGTCSDGMSDMLYAYSSTFVAGSTSYTGCANVD
;
A
#
# COMPACT_ATOMS: atom_id res chain seq x y z
N MET A 1 -45.44 31.04 -8.71
CA MET A 1 -46.40 30.47 -9.68
C MET A 1 -45.62 30.17 -10.96
N LYS A 2 -45.38 28.96 -11.45
CA LYS A 2 -46.08 27.67 -11.35
C LYS A 2 -45.04 26.55 -11.33
N GLN A 3 -45.36 25.56 -10.49
CA GLN A 3 -44.87 24.19 -10.52
C GLN A 3 -45.23 23.53 -11.86
N LEU A 4 -44.31 22.80 -12.48
CA LEU A 4 -44.57 21.77 -13.49
C LEU A 4 -43.22 21.05 -13.74
N GLY A 5 -43.07 19.74 -13.68
CA GLY A 5 -43.96 18.63 -13.41
C GLY A 5 -43.08 17.39 -13.42
N ILE A 6 -43.32 16.52 -12.44
CA ILE A 6 -42.66 15.24 -12.23
C ILE A 6 -42.82 14.35 -13.47
N LEU A 7 -41.72 13.74 -13.94
CA LEU A 7 -41.79 12.54 -14.77
C LEU A 7 -40.96 11.43 -14.12
N LEU A 8 -41.66 10.65 -13.30
CA LEU A 8 -41.24 9.37 -12.75
C LEU A 8 -41.21 8.36 -13.90
N ILE A 9 -40.02 7.94 -14.33
CA ILE A 9 -39.86 6.75 -15.17
C ILE A 9 -39.34 5.63 -14.28
N LEU A 10 -40.30 4.88 -13.75
CA LEU A 10 -40.15 3.61 -13.06
C LEU A 10 -39.88 2.53 -14.11
N SER A 11 -38.63 2.07 -14.23
CA SER A 11 -38.26 0.95 -15.10
C SER A 11 -37.59 -0.16 -14.31
N LEU A 12 -38.44 -1.15 -14.01
CA LEU A 12 -38.23 -2.60 -13.99
C LEU A 12 -36.93 -3.18 -13.43
N LEU A 13 -37.12 -3.87 -12.30
CA LEU A 13 -36.34 -5.00 -11.79
C LEU A 13 -35.95 -6.02 -12.88
N LEU A 14 -34.66 -6.33 -12.95
CA LEU A 14 -34.18 -7.63 -13.38
C LEU A 14 -33.38 -8.24 -12.24
N VAL A 15 -34.06 -9.11 -11.49
CA VAL A 15 -33.46 -10.06 -10.56
C VAL A 15 -32.81 -11.15 -11.41
N GLY A 16 -31.47 -11.17 -11.43
CA GLY A 16 -30.69 -12.27 -11.99
C GLY A 16 -29.94 -12.98 -10.86
N CYS A 17 -30.57 -13.97 -10.23
CA CYS A 17 -29.85 -14.98 -9.46
C CYS A 17 -29.21 -15.96 -10.44
N ASN A 18 -27.89 -15.90 -10.63
CA ASN A 18 -27.16 -17.00 -11.26
C ASN A 18 -26.39 -17.76 -10.16
N LYS A 19 -27.01 -18.83 -9.63
CA LYS A 19 -26.33 -19.84 -8.83
C LYS A 19 -25.85 -20.93 -9.78
N ASN A 20 -24.56 -20.97 -10.06
CA ASN A 20 -23.92 -22.16 -10.61
C ASN A 20 -23.03 -22.76 -9.52
N THR A 21 -23.54 -23.83 -8.91
CA THR A 21 -22.81 -24.81 -8.12
C THR A 21 -22.72 -26.06 -8.98
N SER A 22 -21.50 -26.54 -9.24
CA SER A 22 -21.17 -27.94 -9.54
C SER A 22 -19.66 -28.06 -9.59
N GLU A 23 -19.07 -28.79 -8.63
CA GLU A 23 -18.39 -30.09 -8.83
C GLU A 23 -16.93 -29.88 -9.28
N GLN A 24 -15.96 -29.87 -8.38
CA GLN A 24 -15.32 -31.01 -7.71
C GLN A 24 -14.97 -32.15 -8.67
N GLU A 25 -13.74 -32.15 -9.19
CA GLU A 25 -12.92 -33.33 -9.47
C GLU A 25 -11.42 -32.98 -9.34
N ASP A 26 -10.84 -33.22 -8.17
CA ASP A 26 -9.47 -33.75 -8.03
C ASP A 26 -9.63 -35.29 -8.11
N PRO A 27 -8.67 -36.12 -8.59
CA PRO A 27 -7.24 -36.01 -8.30
C PRO A 27 -6.27 -36.55 -9.39
N MET A 28 -4.96 -36.32 -9.24
CA MET A 28 -3.96 -37.41 -9.40
C MET A 28 -2.59 -36.97 -8.89
N ILE A 29 -2.31 -37.30 -7.63
CA ILE A 29 -0.94 -37.37 -7.11
C ILE A 29 -0.40 -38.75 -7.51
N THR A 30 0.61 -38.78 -8.37
CA THR A 30 1.39 -39.98 -8.64
C THR A 30 2.37 -40.21 -7.50
N SER A 31 2.26 -41.39 -6.88
CA SER A 31 3.15 -41.91 -5.85
C SER A 31 4.14 -42.88 -6.49
N GLU A 32 5.42 -42.81 -6.12
CA GLU A 32 6.53 -43.79 -6.27
C GLU A 32 7.83 -42.98 -5.98
N ASP A 33 8.76 -43.27 -5.06
CA ASP A 33 9.19 -44.46 -4.31
C ASP A 33 9.84 -44.00 -2.98
N VAL A 34 9.50 -44.56 -1.81
CA VAL A 34 10.12 -45.70 -1.09
C VAL A 34 11.59 -45.54 -0.60
N ILE A 35 11.71 -45.14 0.68
CA ILE A 35 12.47 -45.68 1.84
C ILE A 35 13.97 -46.08 1.66
N VAL A 36 14.86 -45.57 2.55
CA VAL A 36 15.65 -46.31 3.57
C VAL A 36 16.82 -45.46 4.16
N ASN A 37 16.63 -45.11 5.44
CA ASN A 37 17.53 -45.16 6.62
C ASN A 37 18.86 -44.40 6.73
N GLN A 38 18.93 -43.69 7.88
CA GLN A 38 20.02 -43.60 8.88
C GLN A 38 21.27 -42.80 8.43
N GLU A 39 21.81 -41.85 9.18
CA GLU A 39 22.09 -41.83 10.62
C GLU A 39 21.77 -40.47 11.27
N SER A 40 21.27 -40.54 12.51
CA SER A 40 21.46 -39.49 13.50
C SER A 40 22.94 -39.41 13.85
N GLU A 41 23.57 -38.27 13.58
CA GLU A 41 24.70 -37.82 14.38
C GLU A 41 24.30 -36.51 15.05
N VAL A 42 23.86 -36.66 16.30
CA VAL A 42 23.73 -35.58 17.26
C VAL A 42 25.15 -35.12 17.57
N ILE A 43 25.63 -34.12 16.84
CA ILE A 43 26.82 -33.38 17.24
C ILE A 43 26.35 -32.31 18.22
N THR A 44 26.31 -32.70 19.50
CA THR A 44 26.30 -31.77 20.63
C THR A 44 27.66 -31.09 20.66
N GLN A 45 27.75 -29.92 20.05
CA GLN A 45 28.76 -28.94 20.41
C GLN A 45 28.05 -27.85 21.22
N GLU A 46 28.02 -28.06 22.54
CA GLU A 46 27.96 -26.97 23.50
C GLU A 46 29.32 -26.24 23.41
N GLU A 47 29.47 -25.38 22.42
CA GLU A 47 30.45 -24.31 22.51
C GLU A 47 29.77 -23.15 23.22
N THR A 48 30.16 -22.95 24.48
CA THR A 48 29.76 -21.80 25.29
C THR A 48 30.35 -20.55 24.66
N ILE A 49 29.60 -19.96 23.74
CA ILE A 49 29.88 -18.64 23.18
C ILE A 49 29.48 -17.63 24.26
N ASP A 50 30.40 -17.32 25.17
CA ASP A 50 30.39 -16.09 25.98
C ASP A 50 30.75 -14.90 25.08
N GLN A 51 29.97 -14.69 24.01
CA GLN A 51 30.00 -13.43 23.29
C GLN A 51 28.95 -12.55 23.93
N GLU A 52 29.46 -11.59 24.69
CA GLU A 52 28.80 -10.33 25.03
C GLU A 52 28.10 -9.82 23.76
N ILE A 53 26.80 -10.09 23.65
CA ILE A 53 25.97 -9.65 22.54
C ILE A 53 26.05 -8.13 22.61
N PRO A 54 26.66 -7.44 21.63
CA PRO A 54 26.55 -6.00 21.60
C PRO A 54 25.05 -5.74 21.47
N GLU A 55 24.50 -5.06 22.48
CA GLU A 55 23.16 -4.52 22.44
C GLU A 55 23.15 -3.47 21.33
N VAL A 56 23.08 -3.93 20.08
CA VAL A 56 22.73 -3.11 18.94
C VAL A 56 21.23 -2.91 19.09
N GLU A 57 20.87 -2.00 20.01
CA GLU A 57 19.64 -1.26 19.90
C GLU A 57 19.75 -0.54 18.54
N GLU A 58 19.35 -1.24 17.47
CA GLU A 58 19.19 -0.65 16.14
C GLU A 58 18.08 0.39 16.28
N ALA A 59 18.44 1.57 16.78
CA ALA A 59 17.58 2.70 16.84
C ALA A 59 17.12 2.96 15.40
N LEU A 60 15.83 2.74 15.15
CA LEU A 60 15.20 3.08 13.88
C LEU A 60 15.66 4.49 13.51
N PRO A 61 16.12 4.72 12.27
CA PRO A 61 16.60 6.03 11.87
C PRO A 61 15.53 7.07 12.19
N THR A 62 15.89 8.06 12.99
CA THR A 62 15.00 9.16 13.32
C THR A 62 14.80 9.98 12.06
N LEU A 63 13.61 9.86 11.46
CA LEU A 63 13.26 10.56 10.24
C LEU A 63 13.20 12.07 10.48
N ASP A 64 14.12 12.83 9.89
CA ASP A 64 14.06 14.30 9.87
C ASP A 64 13.09 14.78 8.79
N LEU A 65 11.87 15.12 9.20
CA LEU A 65 10.83 15.60 8.29
C LEU A 65 11.17 16.92 7.58
N SER A 66 12.15 17.69 8.07
CA SER A 66 12.55 18.94 7.42
C SER A 66 13.37 18.72 6.14
N THR A 67 13.99 17.54 6.02
CA THR A 67 14.84 17.15 4.89
C THR A 67 14.31 15.93 4.14
N ALA A 68 13.37 15.18 4.72
CA ALA A 68 12.76 14.02 4.08
C ALA A 68 12.05 14.37 2.77
N ILE A 69 12.30 13.55 1.75
CA ILE A 69 11.57 13.52 0.49
C ILE A 69 10.80 12.21 0.48
N PHE A 70 9.49 12.26 0.23
CA PHE A 70 8.68 11.06 0.10
C PHE A 70 8.17 10.93 -1.32
N ASP A 71 8.35 9.75 -1.89
CA ASP A 71 7.81 9.39 -3.19
C ASP A 71 6.96 8.13 -3.08
N GLY A 72 5.83 8.12 -3.78
CA GLY A 72 4.91 7.00 -3.72
C GLY A 72 3.98 6.92 -4.93
N ASN A 73 3.36 5.77 -5.06
CA ASN A 73 2.49 5.41 -6.18
C ASN A 73 1.40 4.43 -5.74
N GLY A 74 0.32 4.38 -6.51
CA GLY A 74 -0.67 3.32 -6.41
C GLY A 74 -1.21 2.94 -7.78
N THR A 75 -1.80 1.76 -7.85
CA THR A 75 -2.07 1.06 -9.11
C THR A 75 -3.52 1.23 -9.57
N GLU A 76 -4.50 1.39 -8.68
CA GLU A 76 -5.88 1.62 -9.09
C GLU A 76 -6.64 2.62 -8.18
N PRO A 77 -7.13 3.74 -8.75
CA PRO A 77 -6.70 4.28 -10.05
C PRO A 77 -5.19 4.54 -10.05
N PHE A 78 -4.51 4.47 -11.20
CA PHE A 78 -3.09 4.79 -11.26
C PHE A 78 -2.83 6.22 -10.79
N TRP A 79 -1.86 6.40 -9.90
CA TRP A 79 -1.48 7.72 -9.37
C TRP A 79 -0.09 7.66 -8.75
N GLY A 80 0.49 8.83 -8.46
CA GLY A 80 1.65 8.94 -7.59
C GLY A 80 1.82 10.32 -7.02
N PHE A 81 2.77 10.49 -6.11
CA PHE A 81 3.08 11.78 -5.50
C PHE A 81 4.57 11.90 -5.23
N SER A 82 5.05 13.13 -5.12
CA SER A 82 6.34 13.45 -4.50
C SER A 82 6.11 14.58 -3.50
N ALA A 83 6.64 14.47 -2.29
CA ALA A 83 6.47 15.43 -1.21
C ALA A 83 7.82 15.80 -0.61
N SER A 84 8.09 17.10 -0.51
CA SER A 84 9.32 17.64 0.06
C SER A 84 9.05 18.99 0.70
N GLY A 85 9.53 19.18 1.94
CA GLY A 85 9.31 20.39 2.72
C GLY A 85 7.83 20.78 2.84
N SER A 86 7.43 21.89 2.23
CA SER A 86 6.06 22.41 2.27
C SER A 86 5.28 22.21 0.96
N THR A 87 5.78 21.35 0.07
CA THR A 87 5.18 21.10 -1.25
C THR A 87 4.91 19.62 -1.46
N LEU A 88 3.75 19.31 -2.05
CA LEU A 88 3.40 17.99 -2.57
C LEU A 88 2.93 18.13 -4.01
N VAL A 89 3.41 17.27 -4.90
CA VAL A 89 2.95 17.19 -6.29
C VAL A 89 2.27 15.85 -6.51
N LEU A 90 0.97 15.88 -6.80
CA LEU A 90 0.18 14.74 -7.23
C LEU A 90 0.33 14.53 -8.74
N ARG A 91 0.48 13.28 -9.16
CA ARG A 91 0.64 12.80 -10.54
C ARG A 91 -0.49 11.85 -10.85
N GLU A 92 -1.27 12.15 -11.89
CA GLU A 92 -2.38 11.31 -12.33
C GLU A 92 -2.34 11.13 -13.85
N PRO A 93 -2.59 9.93 -14.39
CA PRO A 93 -2.81 9.77 -15.81
C PRO A 93 -3.99 10.61 -16.29
N SER A 94 -3.85 11.21 -17.48
CA SER A 94 -4.95 11.90 -18.16
C SER A 94 -5.67 10.95 -19.13
N ASN A 95 -6.98 11.13 -19.29
CA ASN A 95 -7.80 10.29 -20.18
C ASN A 95 -7.37 10.35 -21.66
N SER A 96 -6.69 11.41 -22.09
CA SER A 96 -6.33 11.61 -23.50
C SER A 96 -5.09 12.49 -23.69
N GLY A 97 -4.22 12.61 -22.69
CA GLY A 97 -3.14 13.61 -22.67
C GLY A 97 -1.94 13.23 -21.80
N PRO A 98 -1.01 14.17 -21.58
CA PRO A 98 0.13 13.96 -20.68
C PRO A 98 -0.35 13.74 -19.24
N ILE A 99 0.54 13.23 -18.38
CA ILE A 99 0.30 13.11 -16.93
C ILE A 99 -0.11 14.48 -16.37
N SER A 100 -1.22 14.52 -15.64
CA SER A 100 -1.70 15.69 -14.90
C SER A 100 -0.85 15.87 -13.64
N LEU A 101 -0.41 17.10 -13.40
CA LEU A 101 0.34 17.49 -12.21
C LEU A 101 -0.47 18.50 -11.39
N THR A 102 -0.73 18.16 -10.14
CA THR A 102 -1.43 19.05 -9.19
C THR A 102 -0.52 19.35 -8.01
N SER A 103 -0.10 20.61 -7.86
CA SER A 103 0.78 21.04 -6.77
C SER A 103 -0.02 21.60 -5.59
N PHE A 104 0.32 21.13 -4.39
CA PHE A 104 -0.17 21.61 -3.11
C PHE A 104 0.98 22.29 -2.37
N THR A 105 0.77 23.54 -1.96
CA THR A 105 1.77 24.32 -1.20
C THR A 105 1.27 24.60 0.20
N GLY A 106 2.20 24.97 1.09
CA GLY A 106 1.89 25.17 2.51
C GLY A 106 1.51 23.87 3.22
N VAL A 107 2.01 22.74 2.70
CA VAL A 107 1.84 21.43 3.33
C VAL A 107 2.54 21.43 4.68
N VAL A 108 1.82 21.00 5.71
CA VAL A 108 2.36 20.79 7.05
C VAL A 108 2.61 19.29 7.22
N MET A 109 3.87 18.92 7.43
CA MET A 109 4.28 17.55 7.72
C MET A 109 4.46 17.37 9.23
N THR A 110 3.90 16.28 9.76
CA THR A 110 4.02 15.88 11.18
C THR A 110 4.18 14.37 11.26
N ASN A 111 4.84 13.86 12.29
CA ASN A 111 4.86 12.43 12.59
C ASN A 111 4.21 12.14 13.95
N VAL A 112 3.52 11.02 14.03
CA VAL A 112 2.93 10.50 15.27
C VAL A 112 3.18 9.00 15.29
N GLY A 113 4.05 8.54 16.19
CA GLY A 113 4.48 7.14 16.23
C GLY A 113 5.07 6.70 14.89
N THR A 114 4.47 5.66 14.29
CA THR A 114 4.87 5.08 13.00
C THR A 114 4.23 5.78 11.79
N SER A 115 3.50 6.87 11.98
CA SER A 115 2.80 7.57 10.90
C SER A 115 3.41 8.92 10.58
N VAL A 116 3.46 9.26 9.30
CA VAL A 116 3.73 10.62 8.80
C VAL A 116 2.45 11.16 8.18
N ASN A 117 2.02 12.32 8.64
CA ASN A 117 0.82 13.01 8.19
C ASN A 117 1.21 14.30 7.49
N MET A 118 0.70 14.49 6.29
CA MET A 118 0.84 15.73 5.53
C MET A 118 -0.54 16.30 5.27
N THR A 119 -0.72 17.58 5.58
CA THR A 119 -2.04 18.22 5.48
C THR A 119 -1.93 19.63 4.92
N THR A 120 -2.92 20.03 4.12
CA THR A 120 -3.21 21.42 3.75
C THR A 120 -4.73 21.57 3.55
N SER A 121 -5.21 22.74 3.17
CA SER A 121 -6.66 22.99 2.96
C SER A 121 -7.28 22.14 1.84
N GLY A 122 -6.47 21.63 0.91
CA GLY A 122 -6.94 20.88 -0.27
C GLY A 122 -6.69 19.38 -0.25
N MET A 123 -5.91 18.85 0.70
CA MET A 123 -5.56 17.42 0.74
C MET A 123 -5.09 16.95 2.11
N THR A 124 -5.17 15.64 2.32
CA THR A 124 -4.44 14.90 3.36
C THR A 124 -3.67 13.73 2.75
N LEU A 125 -2.47 13.47 3.27
CA LEU A 125 -1.68 12.28 2.98
C LEU A 125 -1.28 11.65 4.30
N ASN A 126 -1.62 10.39 4.49
CA ASN A 126 -1.19 9.60 5.64
C ASN A 126 -0.28 8.48 5.12
N LEU A 127 0.94 8.44 5.66
CA LEU A 127 1.92 7.37 5.44
C LEU A 127 2.04 6.59 6.74
N VAL A 128 1.85 5.28 6.69
CA VAL A 128 2.00 4.39 7.86
C VAL A 128 3.17 3.46 7.60
N LEU A 129 4.16 3.48 8.49
CA LEU A 129 5.34 2.62 8.40
C LEU A 129 4.91 1.14 8.47
N GLY A 130 5.35 0.38 7.50
CA GLY A 130 5.04 -1.03 7.33
C GLY A 130 5.36 -1.46 5.89
N THR A 131 5.80 -2.70 5.74
CA THR A 131 6.09 -3.27 4.42
C THR A 131 4.84 -3.20 3.53
N CYS A 132 4.97 -2.56 2.37
CA CYS A 132 3.91 -2.37 1.38
C CYS A 132 4.38 -2.88 0.02
N SER A 133 3.53 -3.63 -0.68
CA SER A 133 3.73 -4.03 -2.07
C SER A 133 2.68 -3.35 -2.93
N ASP A 134 3.09 -2.77 -4.05
CA ASP A 134 2.18 -2.16 -5.01
C ASP A 134 1.48 -3.18 -5.92
N GLY A 135 1.80 -4.47 -5.75
CA GLY A 135 1.19 -5.60 -6.47
C GLY A 135 1.58 -5.72 -7.94
N MET A 136 2.42 -4.82 -8.46
CA MET A 136 2.87 -4.85 -9.86
C MET A 136 4.39 -4.83 -10.02
N SER A 137 5.12 -4.41 -9.00
CA SER A 137 6.57 -4.51 -8.94
C SER A 137 7.02 -5.52 -7.88
N ASP A 138 8.24 -6.01 -8.01
CA ASP A 138 8.92 -6.77 -6.94
C ASP A 138 9.47 -5.84 -5.84
N MET A 139 9.16 -4.54 -5.89
CA MET A 139 9.65 -3.56 -4.93
C MET A 139 8.82 -3.61 -3.65
N LEU A 140 9.51 -3.71 -2.51
CA LEU A 140 8.92 -3.50 -1.20
C LEU A 140 9.16 -2.06 -0.75
N TYR A 141 8.07 -1.42 -0.35
CA TYR A 141 8.03 -0.05 0.14
C TYR A 141 7.92 -0.04 1.66
N ALA A 142 8.49 0.98 2.30
CA ALA A 142 8.50 1.13 3.75
C ALA A 142 7.19 1.68 4.32
N TYR A 143 6.32 2.26 3.49
CA TYR A 143 5.06 2.85 3.92
C TYR A 143 3.88 2.42 3.05
N SER A 144 2.73 2.19 3.67
CA SER A 144 1.44 2.29 2.99
C SER A 144 0.99 3.76 2.95
N SER A 145 0.40 4.20 1.85
CA SER A 145 -0.07 5.56 1.66
C SER A 145 -1.59 5.63 1.48
N THR A 146 -2.21 6.62 2.10
CA THR A 146 -3.61 7.03 1.87
C THR A 146 -3.65 8.51 1.57
N PHE A 147 -4.00 8.87 0.34
CA PHE A 147 -4.13 10.25 -0.11
C PHE A 147 -5.60 10.61 -0.31
N VAL A 148 -6.02 11.80 0.13
CA VAL A 148 -7.36 12.33 -0.09
C VAL A 148 -7.24 13.74 -0.63
N ALA A 149 -7.89 14.01 -1.76
CA ALA A 149 -8.04 15.35 -2.33
C ALA A 149 -9.48 15.55 -2.82
N GLY A 150 -10.18 16.52 -2.26
CA GLY A 150 -11.61 16.74 -2.52
C GLY A 150 -12.44 15.50 -2.15
N SER A 151 -13.12 14.92 -3.14
CA SER A 151 -13.93 13.69 -2.99
C SER A 151 -13.19 12.42 -3.38
N THR A 152 -11.94 12.53 -3.85
CA THR A 152 -11.16 11.39 -4.33
C THR A 152 -10.22 10.90 -3.25
N SER A 153 -10.16 9.58 -3.09
CA SER A 153 -9.22 8.91 -2.20
C SER A 153 -8.43 7.88 -2.98
N TYR A 154 -7.13 7.82 -2.69
CA TYR A 154 -6.18 6.93 -3.33
C TYR A 154 -5.45 6.14 -2.24
N THR A 155 -5.16 4.89 -2.54
CA THR A 155 -4.33 4.00 -1.71
C THR A 155 -3.10 3.60 -2.52
N GLY A 156 -1.97 3.44 -1.86
CA GLY A 156 -0.73 3.05 -2.51
C GLY A 156 0.39 2.71 -1.53
N CYS A 157 1.61 2.76 -2.04
CA CYS A 157 2.84 2.57 -1.27
C CYS A 157 3.75 3.78 -1.41
N ALA A 158 4.71 3.95 -0.49
CA ALA A 158 5.68 5.03 -0.52
C ALA A 158 7.00 4.67 0.15
N ASN A 159 8.05 5.39 -0.21
CA ASN A 159 9.36 5.37 0.41
C ASN A 159 9.85 6.79 0.69
N VAL A 160 10.90 6.87 1.50
CA VAL A 160 11.75 8.06 1.54
C VAL A 160 12.73 7.95 0.36
N ASP A 161 12.82 8.99 -0.47
CA ASP A 161 13.79 9.11 -1.57
C ASP A 161 15.14 9.66 -1.07
#